data_AF-A0A1S3BFV0-F1
#
_entry.id   AF-A0A1S3BFV0-F1
#
_cell.length_a   1.000
_cell.length_b   1.000
_cell.length_c   1.000
_cell.angle_alpha   90.00
_cell.angle_beta   90.00
_cell.angle_gamma   90.00
#
_symmetry.space_group_name_H-M   'P 1'
#
loop_
_entity.id
_entity.type
_entity.pdbx_description
1 polymer ?
#
loop_
_entity_poly.entity_id
_entity_poly.type
_entity_poly.pdbx_seq_one_letter_code
_entity_poly.pdbx_strand_id
1 'polypeptide(L)'
;MMYPRPVSTCDARASDLAGEIVAALSASSLVFREDTNYSGELAKAAEKLFQQVTKLDPIEQGTYSSVDSCGGEARKFYNSSSYTDELIWAGTWLFFATGNTSYLSYATDAVRFQLAQSEEASIGRGIFNWNNKFSATAVTPINVLFEFQIKCKRSKTDLTYGLPHYIFHRYY
;
A
#
# COMPACT_ATOMS: atom_id res chain seq x y z
N MET A 1 12.40 -28.10 -19.51
CA MET A 1 13.59 -27.59 -18.78
C MET A 1 14.01 -28.63 -17.76
N MET A 2 15.31 -28.94 -17.62
CA MET A 2 15.83 -30.03 -16.77
C MET A 2 16.66 -29.56 -15.57
N TYR A 3 16.48 -28.32 -15.11
CA TYR A 3 17.17 -27.80 -13.93
C TYR A 3 16.21 -27.71 -12.72
N PRO A 4 16.71 -27.90 -11.47
CA PRO A 4 15.92 -27.71 -10.27
C PRO A 4 15.36 -26.28 -10.15
N ARG A 5 14.09 -26.16 -9.73
CA ARG A 5 13.43 -24.86 -9.47
C ARG A 5 13.08 -24.76 -7.99
N PRO A 6 14.03 -24.38 -7.12
CA PRO A 6 13.78 -24.26 -5.69
C PRO A 6 12.77 -23.13 -5.42
N VAL A 7 12.00 -23.29 -4.35
CA VAL A 7 11.03 -22.30 -3.87
C VAL A 7 11.56 -21.69 -2.58
N SER A 8 11.68 -20.37 -2.55
CA SER A 8 11.95 -19.63 -1.31
C SER A 8 10.64 -19.31 -0.59
N THR A 9 10.68 -19.27 0.73
CA THR A 9 9.51 -18.99 1.57
C THR A 9 9.81 -17.84 2.51
N CYS A 10 8.89 -16.88 2.54
CA CYS A 10 8.97 -15.68 3.36
C CYS A 10 8.01 -15.78 4.54
N ASP A 11 8.45 -15.34 5.70
CA ASP A 11 7.57 -15.09 6.83
C ASP A 11 7.20 -13.60 6.89
N ALA A 12 6.48 -13.21 7.93
CA ALA A 12 5.95 -11.85 8.06
C ALA A 12 7.04 -10.77 8.23
N ARG A 13 8.32 -11.14 8.43
CA ARG A 13 9.45 -10.20 8.52
C ARG A 13 9.81 -9.57 7.17
N ALA A 14 9.38 -10.16 6.06
CA ALA A 14 9.57 -9.63 4.70
C ALA A 14 8.54 -8.54 4.37
N SER A 15 8.60 -7.43 5.08
CA SER A 15 7.58 -6.37 5.09
C SER A 15 7.44 -5.66 3.75
N ASP A 16 8.54 -5.45 3.04
CA ASP A 16 8.61 -4.85 1.71
C ASP A 16 7.84 -5.68 0.66
N LEU A 17 8.19 -6.96 0.55
CA LEU A 17 7.56 -7.89 -0.38
C LEU A 17 6.08 -8.05 -0.07
N ALA A 18 5.73 -8.15 1.22
CA ALA A 18 4.35 -8.22 1.63
C ALA A 18 3.59 -6.92 1.33
N GLY A 19 4.21 -5.75 1.52
CA GLY A 19 3.64 -4.44 1.17
C GLY A 19 3.25 -4.36 -0.32
N GLU A 20 4.15 -4.77 -1.20
CA GLU A 20 3.86 -4.83 -2.65
C GLU A 20 2.76 -5.83 -3.00
N ILE A 21 2.71 -7.00 -2.35
CA ILE A 21 1.62 -7.96 -2.54
C ILE A 21 0.28 -7.33 -2.11
N VAL A 22 0.24 -6.64 -0.96
CA VAL A 22 -0.96 -5.93 -0.49
C VAL A 22 -1.39 -4.87 -1.49
N ALA A 23 -0.47 -4.05 -1.98
CA ALA A 23 -0.75 -3.03 -2.97
C ALA A 23 -1.31 -3.63 -4.27
N ALA A 24 -0.69 -4.70 -4.79
CA ALA A 24 -1.11 -5.38 -6.01
C ALA A 24 -2.50 -6.02 -5.88
N LEU A 25 -2.77 -6.72 -4.76
CA LEU A 25 -4.08 -7.32 -4.49
C LEU A 25 -5.16 -6.25 -4.34
N SER A 26 -4.85 -5.16 -3.63
CA SER A 26 -5.77 -4.04 -3.43
C SER A 26 -6.09 -3.34 -4.75
N ALA A 27 -5.08 -3.02 -5.57
CA ALA A 27 -5.28 -2.44 -6.89
C ALA A 27 -6.08 -3.37 -7.80
N SER A 28 -5.78 -4.67 -7.77
CA SER A 28 -6.52 -5.68 -8.56
C SER A 28 -7.98 -5.76 -8.12
N SER A 29 -8.27 -5.68 -6.82
CA SER A 29 -9.65 -5.70 -6.31
C SER A 29 -10.49 -4.55 -6.88
N LEU A 30 -9.88 -3.38 -7.07
CA LEU A 30 -10.54 -2.23 -7.71
C LEU A 30 -10.79 -2.43 -9.20
N VAL A 31 -9.88 -3.10 -9.90
CA VAL A 31 -10.05 -3.44 -11.32
C VAL A 31 -11.19 -4.44 -11.51
N PHE A 32 -11.25 -5.47 -10.66
CA PHE A 32 -12.25 -6.54 -10.77
C PHE A 32 -13.57 -6.24 -10.05
N ARG A 33 -13.88 -4.98 -9.78
CA ARG A 33 -14.99 -4.59 -8.89
C ARG A 33 -16.38 -5.06 -9.35
N GLU A 34 -16.55 -5.32 -10.65
CA GLU A 34 -17.79 -5.89 -11.19
C GLU A 34 -17.98 -7.37 -10.80
N ASP A 35 -16.88 -8.11 -10.62
CA ASP A 35 -16.88 -9.43 -10.00
C ASP A 35 -16.73 -9.26 -8.49
N THR A 36 -17.86 -9.06 -7.83
CA THR A 36 -17.90 -8.74 -6.40
C THR A 36 -17.35 -9.85 -5.51
N ASN A 37 -17.42 -11.11 -5.94
CA ASN A 37 -16.84 -12.24 -5.22
C ASN A 37 -15.31 -12.19 -5.32
N TYR A 38 -14.78 -12.12 -6.54
CA TYR A 38 -13.33 -12.12 -6.74
C TYR A 38 -12.66 -10.87 -6.18
N SER A 39 -13.23 -9.69 -6.44
CA SER A 39 -12.78 -8.42 -5.85
C SER A 39 -12.78 -8.47 -4.31
N GLY A 40 -13.84 -9.03 -3.71
CA GLY A 40 -13.93 -9.19 -2.27
C GLY A 40 -12.88 -10.13 -1.68
N GLU A 41 -12.54 -11.22 -2.38
CA GLU A 41 -11.47 -12.14 -1.96
C GLU A 41 -10.09 -11.48 -2.01
N LEU A 42 -9.79 -10.72 -3.06
CA LEU A 42 -8.53 -9.99 -3.21
C LEU A 42 -8.35 -8.95 -2.10
N ALA A 43 -9.38 -8.14 -1.82
CA ALA A 43 -9.34 -7.13 -0.77
C ALA A 43 -9.17 -7.76 0.62
N LYS A 44 -9.86 -8.88 0.92
CA LYS A 44 -9.72 -9.62 2.18
C LYS A 44 -8.32 -10.22 2.34
N ALA A 45 -7.75 -10.76 1.26
CA ALA A 45 -6.39 -11.30 1.28
C ALA A 45 -5.36 -10.20 1.56
N ALA A 46 -5.51 -9.04 0.90
CA ALA A 46 -4.67 -7.87 1.12
C ALA A 46 -4.76 -7.37 2.57
N GLU A 47 -5.98 -7.25 3.11
CA GLU A 47 -6.22 -6.82 4.49
C GLU A 47 -5.58 -7.77 5.51
N LYS A 48 -5.75 -9.08 5.33
CA LYS A 48 -5.17 -10.09 6.22
C LYS A 48 -3.63 -10.01 6.22
N LEU A 49 -3.02 -9.91 5.05
CA LEU A 49 -1.56 -9.82 4.93
C LEU A 49 -1.02 -8.52 5.53
N PHE A 50 -1.67 -7.39 5.24
CA PHE A 50 -1.29 -6.10 5.81
C PHE A 50 -1.36 -6.10 7.34
N GLN A 51 -2.42 -6.67 7.91
CA GLN A 51 -2.55 -6.82 9.36
C GLN A 51 -1.49 -7.73 9.96
N GLN A 52 -1.09 -8.81 9.26
CA GLN A 52 -0.05 -9.71 9.75
C GLN A 52 1.30 -8.99 9.87
N VAL A 53 1.68 -8.22 8.86
CA VAL A 53 2.97 -7.52 8.84
C VAL A 53 2.99 -6.32 9.78
N THR A 54 1.88 -5.57 9.86
CA THR A 54 1.82 -4.36 10.71
C THR A 54 1.60 -4.63 12.20
N LYS A 55 1.20 -5.85 12.58
CA LYS A 55 1.08 -6.28 13.99
C LYS A 55 2.39 -6.76 14.61
N LEU A 56 3.40 -7.07 13.80
CA LEU A 56 4.71 -7.47 14.32
C LEU A 56 5.32 -6.33 15.14
N ASP A 57 6.21 -6.69 16.06
CA ASP A 57 7.08 -5.69 16.66
C ASP A 57 7.87 -5.00 15.53
N PRO A 58 7.94 -3.66 15.49
CA PRO A 58 8.71 -2.93 14.49
C PRO A 58 10.16 -3.44 14.34
N ILE A 59 10.76 -4.03 15.37
CA ILE A 59 12.10 -4.63 15.29
C ILE A 59 12.17 -5.90 14.43
N GLU A 60 11.04 -6.57 14.22
CA GLU A 60 10.92 -7.78 13.39
C GLU A 60 10.58 -7.44 11.93
N GLN A 61 10.13 -6.21 11.66
CA GLN A 61 9.88 -5.75 10.30
C GLN A 61 11.20 -5.52 9.57
N GLY A 62 11.27 -5.96 8.32
CA GLY A 62 12.49 -5.82 7.55
C GLY A 62 12.28 -6.04 6.05
N THR A 63 13.40 -6.08 5.33
CA THR A 63 13.40 -6.36 3.91
C THR A 63 13.44 -7.87 3.66
N TYR A 64 12.78 -8.32 2.60
CA TYR A 64 12.78 -9.73 2.17
C TYR A 64 14.20 -10.19 1.86
N SER A 65 15.03 -9.28 1.33
CA SER A 65 16.44 -9.53 1.01
C SER A 65 17.31 -9.74 2.24
N SER A 66 16.90 -9.29 3.43
CA SER A 66 17.62 -9.56 4.69
C SER A 66 17.36 -10.97 5.26
N VAL A 67 16.26 -11.62 4.85
CA VAL A 67 15.85 -12.94 5.36
C VAL A 67 16.39 -14.04 4.44
N ASP A 68 17.27 -14.91 4.93
CA ASP A 68 17.95 -15.94 4.12
C ASP A 68 17.01 -16.92 3.42
N SER A 69 15.98 -17.41 4.14
CA SER A 69 14.98 -18.33 3.57
C SER A 69 14.09 -17.70 2.50
N CYS A 70 14.02 -16.37 2.45
CA CYS A 70 13.17 -15.61 1.55
C CYS A 70 14.00 -15.01 0.40
N GLY A 71 14.92 -14.10 0.73
CA GLY A 71 15.77 -13.40 -0.21
C GLY A 71 16.73 -14.31 -0.98
N GLY A 72 17.24 -15.39 -0.35
CA GLY A 72 18.06 -16.42 -0.99
C GLY A 72 18.97 -15.92 -2.12
N GLU A 73 18.82 -16.47 -3.32
CA GLU A 73 19.50 -16.00 -4.53
C GLU A 73 18.85 -14.74 -5.14
N ALA A 74 17.56 -14.49 -4.89
CA ALA A 74 16.82 -13.36 -5.43
C ALA A 74 17.40 -12.00 -5.01
N ARG A 75 17.97 -11.90 -3.80
CA ARG A 75 18.64 -10.67 -3.32
C ARG A 75 19.81 -10.23 -4.20
N LYS A 76 20.42 -11.13 -4.98
CA LYS A 76 21.50 -10.79 -5.92
C LYS A 76 21.01 -10.05 -7.16
N PHE A 77 19.71 -10.18 -7.47
CA PHE A 77 19.08 -9.59 -8.65
C PHE A 77 18.16 -8.42 -8.27
N TYR A 78 17.38 -8.60 -7.20
CA TYR A 78 16.37 -7.66 -6.74
C TYR A 78 16.59 -7.31 -5.27
N ASN A 79 17.72 -6.68 -4.94
CA ASN A 79 17.96 -6.30 -3.55
C ASN A 79 17.05 -5.15 -3.10
N SER A 80 16.33 -5.36 -1.98
CA SER A 80 15.49 -4.33 -1.39
C SER A 80 16.28 -3.35 -0.52
N SER A 81 15.90 -2.08 -0.57
CA SER A 81 16.56 -0.98 0.15
C SER A 81 15.81 -0.52 1.41
N SER A 82 14.48 -0.54 1.38
CA SER A 82 13.60 -0.17 2.49
C SER A 82 12.31 -0.98 2.39
N TYR A 83 11.59 -1.06 3.50
CA TYR A 83 10.22 -1.58 3.55
C TYR A 83 9.20 -0.52 3.96
N THR A 84 9.65 0.64 4.46
CA THR A 84 8.74 1.64 5.04
C THR A 84 7.89 2.31 3.96
N ASP A 85 8.51 2.64 2.82
CA ASP A 85 7.80 3.19 1.66
C ASP A 85 6.80 2.17 1.08
N GLU A 86 7.16 0.89 1.07
CA GLU A 86 6.28 -0.22 0.65
C GLU A 86 5.04 -0.36 1.53
N LEU A 87 5.19 -0.23 2.86
CA LEU A 87 4.06 -0.31 3.79
C LEU A 87 3.13 0.91 3.69
N ILE A 88 3.67 2.11 3.45
CA ILE A 88 2.87 3.31 3.20
C ILE A 88 2.09 3.14 1.88
N TRP A 89 2.75 2.63 0.85
CA TRP A 89 2.15 2.33 -0.45
C TRP A 89 1.01 1.31 -0.34
N ALA A 90 1.26 0.21 0.38
CA ALA A 90 0.28 -0.81 0.70
C ALA A 90 -0.96 -0.23 1.42
N GLY A 91 -0.74 0.55 2.48
CA GLY A 91 -1.82 1.20 3.23
C GLY A 91 -2.65 2.16 2.36
N THR A 92 -2.01 2.86 1.42
CA THR A 92 -2.68 3.76 0.48
C THR A 92 -3.62 2.99 -0.45
N TRP A 93 -3.15 1.90 -1.07
CA TRP A 93 -3.99 1.09 -1.95
C TRP A 93 -5.09 0.34 -1.21
N LEU A 94 -4.79 -0.14 -0.01
CA LEU A 94 -5.78 -0.84 0.81
C LEU A 94 -6.89 0.11 1.27
N PHE A 95 -6.56 1.38 1.54
CA PHE A 95 -7.56 2.42 1.74
C PHE A 95 -8.46 2.57 0.51
N PHE A 96 -7.91 2.60 -0.70
CA PHE A 96 -8.74 2.69 -1.91
C PHE A 96 -9.66 1.49 -2.08
N ALA A 97 -9.14 0.28 -1.85
CA ALA A 97 -9.90 -0.97 -1.99
C ALA A 97 -11.05 -1.10 -0.98
N THR A 98 -10.84 -0.63 0.26
CA THR A 98 -11.77 -0.91 1.38
C THR A 98 -12.57 0.31 1.84
N GLY A 99 -12.09 1.52 1.58
CA GLY A 99 -12.60 2.75 2.16
C GLY A 99 -12.35 2.92 3.67
N ASN A 100 -11.60 2.01 4.30
CA ASN A 100 -11.33 2.06 5.74
C ASN A 100 -10.27 3.13 6.05
N THR A 101 -10.70 4.18 6.76
CA THR A 101 -9.86 5.34 7.07
C THR A 101 -8.67 5.03 7.98
N SER A 102 -8.67 3.91 8.72
CA SER A 102 -7.50 3.49 9.50
C SER A 102 -6.28 3.24 8.61
N TYR A 103 -6.46 2.72 7.39
CA TYR A 103 -5.35 2.52 6.43
C TYR A 103 -4.83 3.84 5.87
N LEU A 104 -5.72 4.81 5.66
CA LEU A 104 -5.31 6.16 5.29
C LEU A 104 -4.50 6.80 6.42
N SER A 105 -4.96 6.69 7.68
CA SER A 105 -4.21 7.19 8.84
C SER A 105 -2.84 6.56 8.96
N TYR A 106 -2.71 5.26 8.69
CA TYR A 106 -1.41 4.58 8.64
C TYR A 106 -0.51 5.17 7.54
N ALA A 107 -1.03 5.32 6.32
CA ALA A 107 -0.28 5.82 5.17
C ALA A 107 0.11 7.30 5.29
N THR A 108 -0.67 8.11 6.01
CA THR A 108 -0.41 9.55 6.21
C THR A 108 0.31 9.86 7.52
N ASP A 109 0.74 8.84 8.27
CA ASP A 109 1.45 9.05 9.52
C ASP A 109 2.78 9.78 9.29
N ALA A 110 2.95 10.94 9.91
CA ALA A 110 4.09 11.83 9.65
C ALA A 110 5.42 11.19 10.05
N VAL A 111 5.44 10.37 11.09
CA VAL A 111 6.65 9.68 11.56
C VAL A 111 7.09 8.63 10.53
N ARG A 112 6.17 7.81 10.03
CA ARG A 112 6.44 6.85 8.95
C ARG A 112 6.90 7.53 7.67
N PHE A 113 6.26 8.65 7.29
CA PHE A 113 6.66 9.38 6.10
C PHE A 113 8.10 9.92 6.20
N GLN A 114 8.47 10.47 7.35
CA GLN A 114 9.84 10.93 7.62
C GLN A 114 10.84 9.76 7.62
N LEU A 115 10.45 8.61 8.19
CA LEU A 115 11.27 7.42 8.16
C LEU A 115 11.52 6.93 6.73
N ALA A 116 10.47 6.79 5.92
CA ALA A 116 10.58 6.40 4.50
C ALA A 116 11.46 7.37 3.70
N GLN A 117 11.35 8.68 3.98
CA GLN A 117 12.23 9.68 3.36
C GLN A 117 13.70 9.48 3.76
N SER A 118 13.96 9.14 5.02
CA SER A 118 15.33 8.95 5.53
C SER A 118 15.99 7.66 5.02
N GLU A 119 15.18 6.65 4.72
CA GLU A 119 15.61 5.34 4.21
C GLU A 119 15.73 5.30 2.68
N GLU A 120 15.29 6.36 1.98
CA GLU A 120 15.33 6.41 0.52
C GLU A 120 16.77 6.30 -0.01
N ALA A 121 16.99 5.28 -0.84
CA ALA A 121 18.28 5.04 -1.48
C ALA A 121 18.75 6.27 -2.28
N SER A 122 20.05 6.57 -2.19
CA SER A 122 20.64 7.70 -2.92
C SER A 122 20.57 7.52 -4.43
N ILE A 123 20.71 6.27 -4.90
CA ILE A 123 20.55 5.90 -6.31
C ILE A 123 19.06 5.77 -6.60
N GLY A 124 18.55 6.56 -7.55
CA GLY A 124 17.12 6.55 -7.90
C GLY A 124 16.22 7.31 -6.92
N ARG A 125 16.79 8.21 -6.12
CA ARG A 125 16.04 9.14 -5.26
C ARG A 125 15.01 9.92 -6.08
N GLY A 126 13.78 9.98 -5.59
CA GLY A 126 12.64 10.64 -6.22
C GLY A 126 12.07 9.90 -7.43
N ILE A 127 12.61 8.74 -7.82
CA ILE A 127 12.18 7.98 -8.99
C ILE A 127 11.39 6.75 -8.54
N PHE A 128 10.11 6.73 -8.90
CA PHE A 128 9.26 5.56 -8.72
C PHE A 128 9.79 4.37 -9.53
N ASN A 129 10.04 3.24 -8.86
CA ASN A 129 10.48 2.00 -9.50
C ASN A 129 10.13 0.79 -8.62
N TRP A 130 10.54 -0.42 -9.01
CA TRP A 130 10.21 -1.66 -8.31
C TRP A 130 10.70 -1.73 -6.84
N ASN A 131 11.68 -0.90 -6.44
CA ASN A 131 12.30 -0.85 -5.12
C ASN A 131 12.05 0.48 -4.37
N ASN A 132 11.55 1.52 -5.04
CA ASN A 132 11.32 2.83 -4.41
C ASN A 132 9.94 3.36 -4.76
N LYS A 133 9.07 3.42 -3.73
CA LYS A 133 7.67 3.83 -3.81
C LYS A 133 7.46 5.20 -3.17
N PHE A 134 8.49 5.78 -2.54
CA PHE A 134 8.40 7.02 -1.77
C PHE A 134 7.84 8.20 -2.59
N SER A 135 8.30 8.36 -3.83
CA SER A 135 7.77 9.42 -4.72
C SER A 135 6.27 9.28 -4.98
N ALA A 136 5.75 8.05 -5.09
CA ALA A 136 4.33 7.79 -5.24
C ALA A 136 3.56 7.98 -3.92
N THR A 137 4.14 7.61 -2.78
CA THR A 137 3.53 7.83 -1.46
C THR A 137 3.44 9.30 -1.08
N ALA A 138 4.26 10.18 -1.67
CA ALA A 138 4.10 11.62 -1.51
C ALA A 138 2.90 12.18 -2.30
N VAL A 139 2.68 11.72 -3.54
CA VAL A 139 1.67 12.29 -4.44
C VAL A 139 0.27 11.73 -4.16
N THR A 140 0.18 10.43 -3.92
CA THR A 140 -1.11 9.72 -3.87
C THR A 140 -1.99 10.18 -2.71
N PRO A 141 -1.50 10.28 -1.45
CA PRO A 141 -2.27 10.78 -0.33
C PRO A 141 -2.63 12.26 -0.44
N ILE A 142 -1.80 13.08 -1.09
CA ILE A 142 -2.12 14.50 -1.35
C ILE A 142 -3.36 14.62 -2.21
N ASN A 143 -3.46 13.86 -3.30
CA ASN A 143 -4.64 13.86 -4.16
C ASN A 143 -5.89 13.42 -3.40
N VAL A 144 -5.76 12.40 -2.53
CA VAL A 144 -6.86 11.95 -1.66
C VAL A 144 -7.30 13.02 -0.69
N LEU A 145 -6.37 13.59 0.07
CA LEU A 145 -6.67 14.62 1.06
C LEU A 145 -7.26 15.87 0.40
N PHE A 146 -6.79 16.23 -0.79
CA PHE A 146 -7.33 17.35 -1.57
C PHE A 146 -8.78 17.08 -2.01
N GLU A 147 -9.08 15.92 -2.58
CA GLU A 147 -10.44 15.51 -2.94
C GLU A 147 -11.37 15.43 -1.72
N PHE A 148 -10.88 14.89 -0.60
CA PHE A 148 -11.64 14.88 0.66
C PHE A 148 -11.91 16.28 1.20
N GLN A 149 -10.93 17.19 1.16
CA GLN A 149 -11.12 18.59 1.56
C GLN A 149 -12.13 19.30 0.66
N ILE A 150 -12.10 19.07 -0.66
CA ILE A 150 -13.09 19.62 -1.59
C ILE A 150 -14.49 19.08 -1.28
N LYS A 151 -14.64 17.76 -1.13
CA LYS A 151 -15.94 17.14 -0.79
C LYS A 151 -16.46 17.62 0.56
N CYS A 152 -15.60 17.77 1.57
CA CYS A 152 -15.99 18.26 2.90
C CYS A 152 -16.37 19.76 2.88
N LYS A 153 -15.66 20.60 2.12
CA LYS A 153 -16.05 22.01 1.92
C LYS A 153 -17.39 22.13 1.18
N ARG A 154 -17.63 21.28 0.16
CA ARG A 154 -18.88 21.26 -0.61
C ARG A 154 -20.08 20.79 0.22
N SER A 155 -19.89 19.78 1.07
CA SER A 155 -20.91 19.32 2.03
C SER A 155 -21.32 20.39 3.04
N LYS A 156 -20.38 21.26 3.47
CA LYS A 156 -20.70 22.38 4.38
C LYS A 156 -21.51 23.49 3.70
N THR A 157 -21.34 23.71 2.39
CA THR A 157 -22.13 24.68 1.62
C THR A 157 -23.52 24.18 1.24
N ASP A 158 -23.73 22.86 1.14
CA ASP A 158 -25.06 22.26 0.88
C ASP A 158 -25.96 22.23 2.13
N LEU A 159 -25.41 22.42 3.33
CA LEU A 159 -26.19 22.54 4.58
C LEU A 159 -26.82 23.93 4.78
N THR A 160 -26.50 24.94 3.95
CA THR A 160 -27.07 26.29 4.04
C THR A 160 -28.24 26.56 3.07
N TYR A 161 -28.53 25.65 2.14
CA TYR A 161 -29.65 25.79 1.19
C TYR A 161 -30.35 24.44 1.00
N GLY A 162 -31.59 24.32 1.49
CA GLY A 162 -32.33 23.07 1.53
C GLY A 162 -32.79 22.54 0.16
N LEU A 163 -32.33 21.32 -0.16
CA LEU A 163 -32.95 20.21 -0.94
C LEU A 163 -33.35 20.43 -2.43
N PRO A 164 -33.50 19.35 -3.25
CA PRO A 164 -33.01 17.96 -3.12
C PRO A 164 -32.38 17.35 -4.40
N HIS A 165 -31.86 16.12 -4.25
CA HIS A 165 -31.54 15.11 -5.28
C HIS A 165 -30.46 15.43 -6.32
N TYR A 166 -29.25 14.89 -6.14
CA TYR A 166 -28.51 14.25 -7.24
C TYR A 166 -27.77 12.98 -6.78
N ILE A 167 -28.27 11.89 -7.34
CA ILE A 167 -27.69 10.61 -7.71
C ILE A 167 -26.18 10.47 -7.41
N PHE A 168 -25.87 9.53 -6.52
CA PHE A 168 -24.57 8.88 -6.40
C PHE A 168 -24.21 8.23 -7.75
N HIS A 169 -23.42 8.90 -8.60
CA HIS A 169 -22.43 8.16 -9.39
C HIS A 169 -21.24 7.90 -8.47
N ARG A 170 -21.40 6.75 -7.81
CA ARG A 170 -20.46 6.10 -6.92
C ARG A 170 -19.19 5.77 -7.71
N TYR A 171 -18.22 6.69 -7.73
CA TYR A 171 -16.79 6.37 -7.91
C TYR A 171 -16.22 6.01 -6.54
N TYR A 172 -16.56 4.82 -6.11
CA TYR A 172 -15.63 3.80 -5.64
C TYR A 172 -15.90 2.59 -6.50
#